data_AF-A0A965L353-F1
#
_entry.id   AF-A0A965L353-F1
#
_cell.length_a   1.000
_cell.length_b   1.000
_cell.length_c   1.000
_cell.angle_alpha   90.00
_cell.angle_beta   90.00
_cell.angle_gamma   90.00
#
_symmetry.space_group_name_H-M   'P 1'
#
loop_
_entity.id
_entity.type
_entity.pdbx_description
1 polymer ?
#
loop_
_entity_poly.entity_id
_entity_poly.type
_entity_poly.pdbx_seq_one_letter_code
_entity_poly.pdbx_strand_id
1 'polypeptide(L)'
;MPLRISFAGGFFAPASKEIVIMKIATVVFDVGKVLFEWDLRYLFAKLIPDKGELEFFVTHVVTPEWHFQHDAGRALDDMVAERIAEFPELCGVEQELQNRSINSQVADDFGLMMREYAKRAAAVGAGFDMNPSPGNIKDGLITDAIKSAGAAKKAGSSPIVDSLGYGKYVTKSGLNLVCTPGNDVLATTGMAGAGATIQLFTTGLGTPTGNPICPMVKLSTNTRLAEKLPEIIDIDCGPIISGDKSVEEIGEEVLNYIIKLASGEINTKAMDLGQDDFMFWRRGVKL
;
A
#
# COMPACT_ATOMS: atom_id res chain seq x y z
N MET A 1 -28.38 2.82 16.63
CA MET A 1 -29.77 2.96 17.15
C MET A 1 -30.22 4.40 16.91
N PRO A 2 -31.43 4.69 16.41
CA PRO A 2 -32.48 3.76 15.97
C PRO A 2 -32.63 3.68 14.44
N LEU A 3 -32.97 2.47 13.97
CA LEU A 3 -33.70 2.27 12.72
C LEU A 3 -35.14 2.76 12.94
N ARG A 4 -35.80 3.38 11.96
CA ARG A 4 -37.26 3.61 11.97
C ARG A 4 -37.85 3.22 10.62
N ILE A 5 -38.68 2.18 10.64
CA ILE A 5 -39.51 1.75 9.52
C ILE A 5 -40.97 1.99 9.93
N SER A 6 -41.73 2.66 9.07
CA SER A 6 -43.20 2.72 9.12
C SER A 6 -43.72 2.41 7.72
N PHE A 7 -44.70 1.50 7.62
CA PHE A 7 -45.42 1.21 6.38
C PHE A 7 -46.90 1.55 6.56
N ALA A 8 -47.46 2.34 5.64
CA ALA A 8 -48.91 2.50 5.48
C ALA A 8 -49.29 3.05 4.10
N GLY A 9 -49.64 2.16 3.16
CA GLY A 9 -50.56 2.40 2.03
C GLY A 9 -50.14 3.33 0.87
N GLY A 10 -50.66 3.04 -0.33
CA GLY A 10 -50.79 4.02 -1.41
C GLY A 10 -50.03 3.71 -2.71
N PHE A 11 -50.73 3.86 -3.84
CA PHE A 11 -50.23 3.66 -5.21
C PHE A 11 -49.34 4.83 -5.72
N PHE A 12 -48.50 4.50 -6.72
CA PHE A 12 -47.89 5.40 -7.74
C PHE A 12 -47.01 6.59 -7.31
N ALA A 13 -45.69 6.36 -7.35
CA ALA A 13 -44.71 7.17 -8.10
C ALA A 13 -43.36 6.42 -8.17
N PRO A 14 -42.56 6.54 -9.26
CA PRO A 14 -41.16 6.14 -9.20
C PRO A 14 -40.40 7.15 -8.34
N ALA A 15 -40.14 6.79 -7.08
CA ALA A 15 -39.37 7.64 -6.19
C ALA A 15 -37.98 7.89 -6.79
N SER A 16 -37.61 9.16 -6.93
CA SER A 16 -36.25 9.57 -7.21
C SER A 16 -35.34 8.98 -6.13
N LYS A 17 -34.45 8.05 -6.49
CA LYS A 17 -33.40 7.59 -5.58
C LYS A 17 -32.59 8.81 -5.14
N GLU A 18 -32.71 9.22 -3.88
CA GLU A 18 -31.70 10.07 -3.27
C GLU A 18 -30.39 9.29 -3.29
N ILE A 19 -29.43 9.77 -4.09
CA ILE A 19 -28.06 9.30 -4.03
C ILE A 19 -27.51 9.83 -2.71
N VAL A 20 -27.59 9.00 -1.67
CA VAL A 20 -26.93 9.26 -0.39
C VAL A 20 -25.43 9.18 -0.64
N ILE A 21 -24.82 10.33 -0.93
CA ILE A 21 -23.37 10.45 -1.06
C ILE A 21 -22.77 10.13 0.31
N MET A 22 -22.33 8.88 0.49
CA MET A 22 -21.60 8.47 1.67
C MET A 22 -20.32 9.30 1.77
N LYS A 23 -20.30 10.21 2.74
CA LYS A 23 -19.12 11.02 3.02
C LYS A 23 -18.03 10.10 3.58
N ILE A 24 -17.02 9.79 2.76
CA ILE A 24 -15.86 9.00 3.15
C ILE A 24 -15.20 9.69 4.35
N ALA A 25 -15.32 9.10 5.54
CA ALA A 25 -14.91 9.72 6.79
C ALA A 25 -13.44 9.45 7.16
N THR A 26 -12.86 8.37 6.63
CA THR A 26 -11.54 7.84 6.97
C THR A 26 -11.02 7.00 5.80
N VAL A 27 -9.69 7.01 5.57
CA VAL A 27 -9.01 6.14 4.59
C VAL A 27 -7.79 5.49 5.27
N VAL A 28 -7.54 4.22 4.97
CA VAL A 28 -6.49 3.36 5.56
C VAL A 28 -5.77 2.60 4.43
N PHE A 29 -4.43 2.44 4.50
CA PHE A 29 -3.60 1.86 3.42
C PHE A 29 -2.44 0.97 3.93
N ASP A 30 -1.95 0.10 3.03
CA ASP A 30 -0.80 -0.82 3.18
C ASP A 30 0.15 -0.77 1.94
N VAL A 31 1.28 -1.52 1.90
CA VAL A 31 2.60 -1.02 1.42
C VAL A 31 3.34 -1.87 0.32
N GLY A 32 3.22 -1.56 -1.01
CA GLY A 32 4.21 -1.96 -2.09
C GLY A 32 3.88 -1.80 -3.62
N LYS A 33 4.84 -2.09 -4.55
CA LYS A 33 4.87 -2.11 -6.09
C LYS A 33 4.86 -0.77 -6.92
N VAL A 34 5.30 -0.58 -8.21
CA VAL A 34 6.33 -1.12 -9.20
C VAL A 34 6.31 -0.40 -10.61
N LEU A 35 7.27 -0.67 -11.54
CA LEU A 35 7.38 -0.35 -13.02
C LEU A 35 8.03 0.98 -13.53
N PHE A 36 9.11 0.94 -14.36
CA PHE A 36 9.51 1.90 -15.46
C PHE A 36 10.73 1.40 -16.28
N GLU A 37 10.95 1.93 -17.51
CA GLU A 37 12.22 1.76 -18.26
C GLU A 37 13.33 2.64 -17.65
N TRP A 38 14.57 2.15 -17.66
CA TRP A 38 15.42 2.28 -16.47
C TRP A 38 16.68 3.12 -16.71
N ASP A 39 16.58 4.42 -16.41
CA ASP A 39 17.72 5.22 -15.93
C ASP A 39 17.58 5.40 -14.42
N LEU A 40 18.66 5.13 -13.68
CA LEU A 40 18.79 5.39 -12.26
C LEU A 40 18.34 6.81 -11.88
N ARG A 41 18.60 7.80 -12.73
CA ARG A 41 18.13 9.19 -12.53
C ARG A 41 16.61 9.28 -12.44
N TYR A 42 15.85 8.54 -13.23
CA TYR A 42 14.38 8.59 -13.17
C TYR A 42 13.80 7.94 -11.92
N LEU A 43 14.56 7.04 -11.29
CA LEU A 43 14.25 6.48 -9.97
C LEU A 43 14.60 7.49 -8.87
N PHE A 44 15.83 8.02 -8.89
CA PHE A 44 16.37 8.79 -7.76
C PHE A 44 16.08 10.30 -7.81
N ALA A 45 15.77 10.91 -8.96
CA ALA A 45 15.35 12.32 -9.05
C ALA A 45 14.04 12.63 -8.30
N LYS A 46 13.28 11.57 -7.96
CA LYS A 46 12.05 11.63 -7.17
C LYS A 46 12.31 11.59 -5.66
N LEU A 47 13.54 11.27 -5.26
CA LEU A 47 13.99 11.10 -3.88
C LEU A 47 15.09 12.10 -3.48
N ILE A 48 15.90 12.53 -4.45
CA ILE A 48 17.00 13.49 -4.31
C ILE A 48 16.65 14.71 -5.18
N PRO A 49 16.11 15.80 -4.58
CA PRO A 49 15.61 16.95 -5.36
C PRO A 49 16.74 17.85 -5.88
N ASP A 50 17.88 17.89 -5.19
CA ASP A 50 19.05 18.60 -5.69
C ASP A 50 19.71 17.80 -6.82
N LYS A 51 19.97 18.49 -7.94
CA LYS A 51 20.51 17.84 -9.14
C LYS A 51 21.99 17.45 -8.99
N GLY A 52 22.75 18.14 -8.14
CA GLY A 52 24.13 17.81 -7.85
C GLY A 52 24.22 16.57 -6.97
N GLU A 53 23.44 16.51 -5.89
CA GLU A 53 23.30 15.32 -5.04
C GLU A 53 22.78 14.11 -5.84
N LEU A 54 21.80 14.32 -6.73
CA LEU A 54 21.28 13.27 -7.61
C LEU A 54 22.35 12.71 -8.55
N GLU A 55 23.04 13.57 -9.31
CA GLU A 55 24.08 13.11 -10.22
C GLU A 55 25.23 12.47 -9.45
N PHE A 56 25.63 13.02 -8.29
CA PHE A 56 26.60 12.36 -7.41
C PHE A 56 26.13 10.94 -7.04
N PHE A 57 24.90 10.80 -6.56
CA PHE A 57 24.36 9.51 -6.14
C PHE A 57 24.33 8.46 -7.28
N VAL A 58 23.88 8.82 -8.48
CA VAL A 58 23.82 7.87 -9.61
C VAL A 58 25.15 7.64 -10.35
N THR A 59 26.18 8.46 -10.07
CA THR A 59 27.52 8.30 -10.68
C THR A 59 28.61 7.83 -9.71
N HIS A 60 28.38 7.91 -8.39
CA HIS A 60 29.35 7.52 -7.36
C HIS A 60 28.81 6.44 -6.40
N VAL A 61 27.51 6.47 -6.04
CA VAL A 61 26.91 5.55 -5.05
C VAL A 61 26.29 4.33 -5.72
N VAL A 62 25.21 4.54 -6.48
CA VAL A 62 24.53 3.49 -7.26
C VAL A 62 24.91 3.68 -8.72
N THR A 63 26.11 3.26 -9.08
CA THR A 63 26.61 3.38 -10.46
C THR A 63 26.05 2.26 -11.35
N PRO A 64 25.91 2.46 -12.68
CA PRO A 64 25.52 1.38 -13.59
C PRO A 64 26.48 0.18 -13.52
N GLU A 65 27.79 0.44 -13.45
CA GLU A 65 28.84 -0.59 -13.35
C GLU A 65 28.75 -1.41 -12.05
N TRP A 66 28.31 -0.81 -10.95
CA TRP A 66 28.00 -1.52 -9.72
C TRP A 66 26.68 -2.29 -9.84
N HIS A 67 25.64 -1.65 -10.38
CA HIS A 67 24.30 -2.24 -10.49
C HIS A 67 24.30 -3.53 -11.31
N PHE A 68 24.95 -3.54 -12.48
CA PHE A 68 24.97 -4.70 -13.39
C PHE A 68 25.87 -5.85 -12.91
N GLN A 69 26.63 -5.73 -11.81
CA GLN A 69 27.40 -6.86 -11.24
C GLN A 69 26.49 -7.99 -10.74
N HIS A 70 25.28 -7.66 -10.30
CA HIS A 70 24.24 -8.64 -9.96
C HIS A 70 23.89 -9.52 -11.18
N ASP A 71 23.71 -8.89 -12.35
CA ASP A 71 23.38 -9.58 -13.60
C ASP A 71 24.57 -10.43 -14.12
N ALA A 72 25.79 -10.08 -13.71
CA ALA A 72 27.00 -10.88 -13.90
C ALA A 72 27.17 -12.02 -12.86
N GLY A 73 26.21 -12.21 -11.95
CA GLY A 73 26.17 -13.31 -10.98
C GLY A 73 26.88 -13.04 -9.65
N ARG A 74 27.25 -11.79 -9.34
CA ARG A 74 27.72 -11.41 -8.00
C ARG A 74 26.56 -11.43 -7.00
N ALA A 75 26.78 -11.93 -5.80
CA ALA A 75 25.75 -11.96 -4.75
C ALA A 75 25.37 -10.52 -4.35
N LEU A 76 24.08 -10.19 -4.46
CA LEU A 76 23.57 -8.85 -4.19
C LEU A 76 23.72 -8.47 -2.71
N ASP A 77 23.67 -9.44 -1.80
CA ASP A 77 23.85 -9.24 -0.37
C ASP A 77 25.23 -8.62 -0.06
N ASP A 78 26.29 -9.14 -0.69
CA ASP A 78 27.65 -8.59 -0.57
C ASP A 78 27.73 -7.16 -1.16
N MET A 79 27.08 -6.94 -2.31
CA MET A 79 27.09 -5.66 -3.01
C MET A 79 26.34 -4.56 -2.24
N VAL A 80 25.23 -4.91 -1.59
CA VAL A 80 24.41 -3.98 -0.80
C VAL A 80 25.06 -3.70 0.55
N ALA A 81 25.64 -4.71 1.21
CA ALA A 81 26.42 -4.51 2.42
C ALA A 81 27.63 -3.58 2.19
N GLU A 82 28.31 -3.73 1.04
CA GLU A 82 29.39 -2.83 0.59
C GLU A 82 28.90 -1.36 0.51
N ARG A 83 27.78 -1.08 -0.18
CA ARG A 83 27.27 0.29 -0.32
C ARG A 83 26.66 0.88 0.94
N ILE A 84 26.06 0.08 1.82
CA ILE A 84 25.57 0.55 3.12
C ILE A 84 26.74 0.89 4.05
N ALA A 85 27.86 0.16 3.96
CA ALA A 85 29.07 0.49 4.70
C ALA A 85 29.77 1.76 4.18
N GLU A 86 29.60 2.09 2.90
CA GLU A 86 30.21 3.24 2.23
C GLU A 86 29.35 4.53 2.29
N PHE A 87 28.02 4.39 2.29
CA PHE A 87 27.04 5.50 2.27
C PHE A 87 25.86 5.26 3.27
N PRO A 88 26.13 5.18 4.59
CA PRO A 88 25.13 4.85 5.61
C PRO A 88 24.01 5.91 5.81
N GLU A 89 24.17 7.11 5.26
CA GLU A 89 23.30 8.28 5.48
C GLU A 89 21.96 8.28 4.72
N LEU A 90 21.71 7.31 3.82
CA LEU A 90 20.64 7.38 2.82
C LEU A 90 19.35 6.60 3.16
N CYS A 91 19.10 6.33 4.44
CA CYS A 91 17.84 5.77 4.93
C CYS A 91 16.88 6.89 5.40
N GLY A 92 15.66 7.02 4.85
CA GLY A 92 14.80 8.16 5.24
C GLY A 92 13.35 8.26 4.74
N VAL A 93 12.69 7.20 4.26
CA VAL A 93 11.27 7.28 3.82
C VAL A 93 10.33 7.62 4.99
N GLU A 94 10.66 7.13 6.17
CA GLU A 94 9.93 7.33 7.42
C GLU A 94 9.88 8.80 7.83
N GLN A 95 10.87 9.61 7.43
CA GLN A 95 10.93 11.04 7.75
C GLN A 95 9.88 11.84 6.98
N GLU A 96 9.52 11.44 5.75
CA GLU A 96 8.46 12.08 4.96
C GLU A 96 7.11 11.95 5.65
N LEU A 97 6.79 10.75 6.12
CA LEU A 97 5.56 10.45 6.86
C LEU A 97 5.54 11.16 8.24
N GLN A 98 6.67 11.24 8.94
CA GLN A 98 6.78 12.03 10.17
C GLN A 98 6.50 13.51 9.91
N ASN A 99 7.11 14.10 8.86
CA ASN A 99 6.94 15.51 8.49
C ASN A 99 5.49 15.87 8.11
N ARG A 100 4.69 14.88 7.69
CA ARG A 100 3.26 15.03 7.37
C ARG A 100 2.31 14.85 8.55
N SER A 101 2.82 14.49 9.72
CA SER A 101 2.00 14.33 10.93
C SER A 101 1.49 15.69 11.42
N ILE A 102 0.21 15.76 11.83
CA ILE A 102 -0.42 17.03 12.26
C ILE A 102 0.22 17.67 13.50
N ASN A 103 1.04 16.94 14.25
CA ASN A 103 1.85 17.41 15.36
C ASN A 103 2.97 16.41 15.67
N SER A 104 3.90 16.79 16.55
CA SER A 104 5.03 15.94 16.96
C SER A 104 4.59 14.63 17.62
N GLN A 105 3.52 14.62 18.42
CA GLN A 105 3.06 13.40 19.10
C GLN A 105 2.70 12.29 18.09
N VAL A 106 1.99 12.63 17.01
CA VAL A 106 1.61 11.65 15.96
C VAL A 106 2.84 11.13 15.19
N ALA A 107 3.88 11.97 15.01
CA ALA A 107 5.16 11.58 14.42
C ALA A 107 5.98 10.68 15.37
N ASP A 108 6.05 11.04 16.66
CA ASP A 108 6.75 10.29 17.70
C ASP A 108 6.11 8.90 17.91
N ASP A 109 4.78 8.83 17.91
CA ASP A 109 4.00 7.59 17.99
C ASP A 109 4.28 6.68 16.77
N PHE A 110 4.33 7.26 15.56
CA PHE A 110 4.71 6.51 14.34
C PHE A 110 6.16 5.98 14.43
N GLY A 111 7.12 6.84 14.77
CA GLY A 111 8.52 6.46 14.93
C GLY A 111 8.72 5.40 16.02
N LEU A 112 7.94 5.46 17.11
CA LEU A 112 7.95 4.45 18.16
C LEU A 112 7.42 3.10 17.65
N MET A 113 6.30 3.09 16.91
CA MET A 113 5.76 1.86 16.31
C MET A 113 6.75 1.19 15.36
N MET A 114 7.42 1.96 14.49
CA MET A 114 8.42 1.43 13.57
C MET A 114 9.60 0.79 14.34
N ARG A 115 10.13 1.46 15.36
CA ARG A 115 11.19 0.91 16.23
C ARG A 115 10.75 -0.35 16.97
N GLU A 116 9.51 -0.40 17.47
CA GLU A 116 8.98 -1.57 18.18
C GLU A 116 8.68 -2.75 17.23
N TYR A 117 8.26 -2.49 16.00
CA TYR A 117 8.12 -3.53 14.98
C TYR A 117 9.49 -4.10 14.58
N ALA A 118 10.49 -3.23 14.35
CA ALA A 118 11.87 -3.62 14.05
C ALA A 118 12.46 -4.58 15.11
N LYS A 119 12.34 -4.21 16.40
CA LYS A 119 12.78 -5.07 17.52
C LYS A 119 12.08 -6.43 17.53
N ARG A 120 10.78 -6.48 17.22
CA ARG A 120 10.00 -7.72 17.21
C ARG A 120 10.35 -8.63 16.04
N ALA A 121 10.62 -8.07 14.86
CA ALA A 121 11.12 -8.82 13.72
C ALA A 121 12.47 -9.48 14.09
N ALA A 122 13.42 -8.68 14.56
CA ALA A 122 14.75 -9.16 14.95
C ALA A 122 14.69 -10.27 16.03
N ALA A 123 13.79 -10.12 17.01
CA ALA A 123 13.60 -11.10 18.09
C ALA A 123 13.06 -12.47 17.61
N VAL A 124 12.50 -12.57 16.39
CA VAL A 124 12.06 -13.84 15.78
C VAL A 124 12.94 -14.29 14.61
N GLY A 125 14.12 -13.68 14.43
CA GLY A 125 15.05 -14.01 13.34
C GLY A 125 14.60 -13.52 11.96
N ALA A 126 13.69 -12.54 11.91
CA ALA A 126 13.30 -11.86 10.68
C ALA A 126 13.89 -10.44 10.66
N GLY A 127 14.24 -9.91 9.49
CA GLY A 127 14.60 -8.52 9.31
C GLY A 127 13.81 -7.88 8.16
N PHE A 128 14.00 -6.58 7.95
CA PHE A 128 13.42 -5.87 6.80
C PHE A 128 14.16 -6.21 5.49
N ASP A 129 15.42 -6.63 5.57
CA ASP A 129 16.22 -7.23 4.50
C ASP A 129 15.55 -8.45 3.85
N MET A 130 14.83 -9.26 4.63
CA MET A 130 14.01 -10.39 4.16
C MET A 130 12.76 -9.97 3.36
N ASN A 131 12.61 -8.68 3.07
CA ASN A 131 11.53 -8.08 2.29
C ASN A 131 12.15 -7.04 1.32
N PRO A 132 12.32 -7.38 0.03
CA PRO A 132 11.26 -7.89 -0.82
C PRO A 132 11.29 -9.41 -1.02
N SER A 133 10.13 -10.01 -1.33
CA SER A 133 10.06 -11.45 -1.64
C SER A 133 10.77 -11.77 -2.97
N PRO A 134 11.19 -13.03 -3.24
CA PRO A 134 11.84 -13.41 -4.50
C PRO A 134 11.04 -13.05 -5.76
N GLY A 135 9.70 -13.11 -5.69
CA GLY A 135 8.83 -12.69 -6.79
C GLY A 135 8.76 -11.16 -6.95
N ASN A 136 8.96 -10.40 -5.88
CA ASN A 136 9.07 -8.95 -5.93
C ASN A 136 10.43 -8.50 -6.50
N ILE A 137 11.53 -9.15 -6.09
CA ILE A 137 12.88 -8.90 -6.60
C ILE A 137 12.93 -9.16 -8.11
N LYS A 138 12.40 -10.30 -8.56
CA LYS A 138 12.30 -10.65 -10.00
C LYS A 138 11.51 -9.62 -10.83
N ASP A 139 10.55 -8.94 -10.22
CA ASP A 139 9.71 -7.90 -10.83
C ASP A 139 10.22 -6.46 -10.58
N GLY A 140 11.46 -6.29 -10.10
CA GLY A 140 12.12 -4.99 -9.95
C GLY A 140 11.89 -4.23 -8.64
N LEU A 141 11.20 -4.81 -7.64
CA LEU A 141 11.30 -4.34 -6.25
C LEU A 141 12.54 -4.97 -5.62
N ILE A 142 13.67 -4.30 -5.73
CA ILE A 142 14.97 -4.85 -5.33
C ILE A 142 15.42 -4.48 -3.90
N THR A 143 14.80 -3.49 -3.26
CA THR A 143 15.10 -3.12 -1.86
C THR A 143 13.83 -2.78 -1.07
N ASP A 144 13.88 -2.94 0.26
CA ASP A 144 12.80 -2.49 1.14
C ASP A 144 12.57 -0.97 1.02
N ALA A 145 13.64 -0.17 0.89
CA ALA A 145 13.54 1.27 0.68
C ALA A 145 12.69 1.65 -0.55
N ILE A 146 12.86 0.95 -1.68
CA ILE A 146 12.03 1.17 -2.88
C ILE A 146 10.58 0.74 -2.63
N LYS A 147 10.36 -0.40 -1.95
CA LYS A 147 9.02 -0.89 -1.59
C LYS A 147 8.29 0.10 -0.67
N SER A 148 8.99 0.59 0.35
CA SER A 148 8.52 1.56 1.35
C SER A 148 8.27 2.94 0.73
N ALA A 149 9.10 3.41 -0.20
CA ALA A 149 8.85 4.65 -0.94
C ALA A 149 7.59 4.58 -1.81
N GLY A 150 7.41 3.51 -2.59
CA GLY A 150 6.20 3.25 -3.39
C GLY A 150 4.93 3.04 -2.54
N ALA A 151 5.09 2.89 -1.24
CA ALA A 151 4.02 2.72 -0.27
C ALA A 151 3.65 4.00 0.47
N ALA A 152 4.63 4.79 0.92
CA ALA A 152 4.40 6.15 1.41
C ALA A 152 3.59 6.96 0.38
N LYS A 153 3.82 6.72 -0.93
CA LYS A 153 3.05 7.35 -2.01
C LYS A 153 1.56 6.98 -2.04
N LYS A 154 1.15 5.79 -1.59
CA LYS A 154 -0.28 5.40 -1.50
C LYS A 154 -1.02 6.19 -0.42
N ALA A 155 -0.32 6.68 0.60
CA ALA A 155 -0.87 7.62 1.57
C ALA A 155 -1.14 9.03 0.97
N GLY A 156 -0.88 9.24 -0.33
CA GLY A 156 -1.08 10.52 -1.01
C GLY A 156 -0.23 11.63 -0.41
N SER A 157 -0.78 12.84 -0.32
CA SER A 157 -0.15 14.02 0.31
C SER A 157 -0.91 14.55 1.53
N SER A 158 -1.97 13.87 1.97
CA SER A 158 -2.79 14.31 3.10
C SER A 158 -2.00 14.31 4.42
N PRO A 159 -2.32 15.22 5.37
CA PRO A 159 -1.75 15.18 6.72
C PRO A 159 -2.16 13.91 7.47
N ILE A 160 -1.22 13.32 8.20
CA ILE A 160 -1.46 12.13 9.03
C ILE A 160 -2.02 12.57 10.38
N VAL A 161 -3.25 12.12 10.70
CA VAL A 161 -3.99 12.55 11.90
C VAL A 161 -3.82 11.61 13.09
N ASP A 162 -3.45 10.34 12.83
CA ASP A 162 -3.26 9.32 13.86
C ASP A 162 -2.33 8.19 13.40
N SER A 163 -1.76 7.52 14.40
CA SER A 163 -0.77 6.44 14.27
C SER A 163 -1.17 5.30 15.20
N LEU A 164 -1.70 4.20 14.64
CA LEU A 164 -2.44 3.16 15.36
C LEU A 164 -1.72 1.81 15.32
N GLY A 165 -1.56 1.18 16.48
CA GLY A 165 -1.04 -0.20 16.57
C GLY A 165 -2.08 -1.26 16.19
N TYR A 166 -1.64 -2.43 15.73
CA TYR A 166 -2.50 -3.57 15.40
C TYR A 166 -3.55 -3.86 16.49
N GLY A 167 -4.83 -3.92 16.08
CA GLY A 167 -5.98 -4.13 16.97
C GLY A 167 -6.51 -2.86 17.66
N LYS A 168 -6.04 -1.67 17.27
CA LYS A 168 -6.65 -0.39 17.64
C LYS A 168 -7.65 0.04 16.55
N TYR A 169 -8.77 0.60 16.98
CA TYR A 169 -9.82 1.11 16.10
C TYR A 169 -9.57 2.58 15.74
N VAL A 170 -9.88 2.98 14.50
CA VAL A 170 -9.73 4.38 14.08
C VAL A 170 -10.79 5.26 14.74
N THR A 171 -10.36 6.36 15.38
CA THR A 171 -11.26 7.33 16.03
C THR A 171 -11.21 8.74 15.41
N LYS A 172 -10.25 9.03 14.53
CA LYS A 172 -10.08 10.35 13.90
C LYS A 172 -10.36 10.29 12.40
N SER A 173 -11.12 11.26 11.89
CA SER A 173 -11.31 11.43 10.45
C SER A 173 -10.07 12.02 9.78
N GLY A 174 -9.68 11.47 8.64
CA GLY A 174 -8.44 11.81 7.92
C GLY A 174 -7.62 10.57 7.57
N LEU A 175 -6.36 10.80 7.19
CA LEU A 175 -5.38 9.75 6.93
C LEU A 175 -4.82 9.21 8.26
N ASN A 176 -5.08 7.94 8.54
CA ASN A 176 -4.60 7.25 9.73
C ASN A 176 -3.61 6.15 9.29
N LEU A 177 -2.44 6.07 9.94
CA LEU A 177 -1.50 4.97 9.73
C LEU A 177 -1.86 3.81 10.68
N VAL A 178 -1.92 2.58 10.15
CA VAL A 178 -2.16 1.38 10.96
C VAL A 178 -0.96 0.45 10.84
N CYS A 179 -0.23 0.26 11.94
CA CYS A 179 0.90 -0.65 12.00
C CYS A 179 0.41 -2.10 11.96
N THR A 180 0.61 -2.75 10.82
CA THR A 180 0.30 -4.17 10.60
C THR A 180 1.54 -4.94 10.10
N PRO A 181 1.56 -6.28 10.20
CA PRO A 181 2.64 -7.09 9.62
C PRO A 181 2.55 -7.12 8.10
N GLY A 182 3.69 -7.04 7.41
CA GLY A 182 3.77 -6.99 5.94
C GLY A 182 3.40 -8.28 5.18
N ASN A 183 2.55 -9.15 5.76
CA ASN A 183 1.90 -10.26 5.07
C ASN A 183 0.46 -9.85 4.74
N ASP A 184 0.07 -9.97 3.47
CA ASP A 184 -1.19 -9.51 2.90
C ASP A 184 -2.42 -9.84 3.78
N VAL A 185 -2.56 -11.09 4.24
CA VAL A 185 -3.72 -11.53 5.04
C VAL A 185 -3.67 -10.99 6.47
N LEU A 186 -2.48 -10.89 7.09
CA LEU A 186 -2.32 -10.22 8.39
C LEU A 186 -2.63 -8.72 8.31
N ALA A 187 -2.17 -8.05 7.26
CA ALA A 187 -2.36 -6.63 7.04
C ALA A 187 -3.83 -6.29 6.84
N THR A 188 -4.48 -6.98 5.91
CA THR A 188 -5.92 -6.80 5.59
C THR A 188 -6.83 -7.16 6.76
N THR A 189 -6.51 -8.21 7.51
CA THR A 189 -7.17 -8.52 8.79
C THR A 189 -6.98 -7.40 9.83
N GLY A 190 -5.78 -6.82 9.88
CA GLY A 190 -5.47 -5.69 10.76
C GLY A 190 -6.23 -4.42 10.40
N MET A 191 -6.34 -4.09 9.11
CA MET A 191 -7.12 -2.95 8.60
C MET A 191 -8.62 -3.12 8.86
N ALA A 192 -9.17 -4.30 8.59
CA ALA A 192 -10.56 -4.63 8.94
C ALA A 192 -10.80 -4.49 10.46
N GLY A 193 -9.89 -5.01 11.29
CA GLY A 193 -9.93 -4.86 12.74
C GLY A 193 -9.78 -3.43 13.25
N ALA A 194 -9.20 -2.53 12.44
CA ALA A 194 -9.11 -1.09 12.72
C ALA A 194 -10.39 -0.32 12.31
N GLY A 195 -11.34 -0.97 11.66
CA GLY A 195 -12.61 -0.37 11.22
C GLY A 195 -12.69 -0.01 9.73
N ALA A 196 -11.76 -0.51 8.89
CA ALA A 196 -11.88 -0.32 7.45
C ALA A 196 -13.11 -1.07 6.89
N THR A 197 -13.95 -0.38 6.12
CA THR A 197 -15.18 -0.94 5.52
C THR A 197 -15.05 -1.27 4.03
N ILE A 198 -13.97 -0.82 3.37
CA ILE A 198 -13.55 -1.19 2.01
C ILE A 198 -12.03 -1.22 2.02
N GLN A 199 -11.42 -2.17 1.32
CA GLN A 199 -9.96 -2.30 1.20
C GLN A 199 -9.52 -2.17 -0.26
N LEU A 200 -8.48 -1.37 -0.52
CA LEU A 200 -7.88 -1.22 -1.86
C LEU A 200 -6.55 -1.96 -1.91
N PHE A 201 -6.53 -3.08 -2.63
CA PHE A 201 -5.37 -3.97 -2.70
C PHE A 201 -4.68 -3.82 -4.06
N THR A 202 -3.57 -3.08 -4.10
CA THR A 202 -2.74 -2.92 -5.29
C THR A 202 -1.90 -4.18 -5.50
N THR A 203 -2.09 -4.89 -6.61
CA THR A 203 -1.29 -6.07 -6.97
C THR A 203 -0.72 -5.96 -8.38
N GLY A 204 0.46 -6.55 -8.58
CA GLY A 204 1.08 -6.69 -9.89
C GLY A 204 1.56 -8.11 -10.15
N LEU A 205 1.11 -9.08 -9.35
CA LEU A 205 1.29 -10.52 -9.53
C LEU A 205 -0.04 -11.28 -9.51
N GLY A 206 -1.14 -10.64 -9.07
CA GLY A 206 -2.48 -11.24 -9.05
C GLY A 206 -2.77 -12.04 -7.80
N THR A 207 -2.37 -11.56 -6.63
CA THR A 207 -2.63 -12.24 -5.34
C THR A 207 -4.13 -12.54 -5.20
N PRO A 208 -4.55 -13.82 -5.09
CA PRO A 208 -5.96 -14.20 -5.02
C PRO A 208 -6.53 -14.07 -3.59
N THR A 209 -6.10 -13.06 -2.85
CA THR A 209 -6.53 -12.82 -1.45
C THR A 209 -7.87 -12.08 -1.40
N GLY A 210 -8.67 -12.29 -0.37
CA GLY A 210 -9.83 -11.44 -0.08
C GLY A 210 -9.96 -11.16 1.41
N ASN A 211 -11.19 -10.92 1.89
CA ASN A 211 -11.45 -10.67 3.31
C ASN A 211 -12.95 -10.83 3.66
N PRO A 212 -13.32 -11.59 4.71
CA PRO A 212 -14.72 -11.85 5.06
C PRO A 212 -15.42 -10.71 5.83
N ILE A 213 -14.69 -9.67 6.26
CA ILE A 213 -15.26 -8.56 7.04
C ILE A 213 -15.60 -7.36 6.16
N CYS A 214 -14.74 -7.03 5.21
CA CYS A 214 -14.95 -5.88 4.32
C CYS A 214 -14.39 -6.13 2.91
N PRO A 215 -15.15 -5.72 1.86
CA PRO A 215 -14.84 -6.03 0.48
C PRO A 215 -13.48 -5.47 0.06
N MET A 216 -12.76 -6.28 -0.70
CA MET A 216 -11.44 -5.96 -1.22
C MET A 216 -11.51 -5.71 -2.73
N VAL A 217 -11.17 -4.50 -3.14
CA VAL A 217 -11.02 -4.08 -4.55
C VAL A 217 -9.59 -4.33 -4.97
N LYS A 218 -9.38 -5.04 -6.08
CA LYS A 218 -8.06 -5.38 -6.60
C LYS A 218 -7.69 -4.50 -7.77
N LEU A 219 -6.62 -3.73 -7.59
CA LEU A 219 -6.10 -2.79 -8.57
C LEU A 219 -4.84 -3.39 -9.21
N SER A 220 -4.86 -3.70 -10.50
CA SER A 220 -3.65 -4.16 -11.19
C SER A 220 -2.71 -3.00 -11.46
N THR A 221 -1.42 -3.17 -11.14
CA THR A 221 -0.40 -2.17 -11.50
C THR A 221 -0.01 -2.21 -12.99
N ASN A 222 -0.55 -3.14 -13.79
CA ASN A 222 -0.27 -3.26 -15.22
C ASN A 222 -1.40 -3.99 -15.97
N THR A 223 -1.70 -3.53 -17.20
CA THR A 223 -2.81 -4.02 -18.03
C THR A 223 -2.68 -5.50 -18.39
N ARG A 224 -1.45 -5.95 -18.66
CA ARG A 224 -1.15 -7.37 -18.93
C ARG A 224 -1.62 -8.29 -17.80
N LEU A 225 -1.65 -7.83 -16.54
CA LEU A 225 -2.20 -8.61 -15.43
C LEU A 225 -3.74 -8.64 -15.46
N ALA A 226 -4.39 -7.50 -15.71
CA ALA A 226 -5.86 -7.42 -15.83
C ALA A 226 -6.38 -8.30 -16.97
N GLU A 227 -5.71 -8.28 -18.13
CA GLU A 227 -6.05 -9.12 -19.28
C GLU A 227 -5.81 -10.61 -19.01
N LYS A 228 -4.81 -10.96 -18.20
CA LYS A 228 -4.45 -12.34 -17.88
C LYS A 228 -5.33 -12.96 -16.79
N LEU A 229 -5.77 -12.16 -15.81
CA LEU A 229 -6.57 -12.58 -14.66
C LEU A 229 -7.83 -11.69 -14.48
N PRO A 230 -8.69 -11.56 -15.51
CA PRO A 230 -9.87 -10.69 -15.49
C PRO A 230 -10.94 -11.14 -14.47
N GLU A 231 -10.84 -12.37 -13.98
CA GLU A 231 -11.66 -12.91 -12.90
C GLU A 231 -11.18 -12.50 -11.50
N ILE A 232 -9.93 -12.00 -11.36
CA ILE A 232 -9.34 -11.57 -10.08
C ILE A 232 -9.25 -10.04 -9.97
N ILE A 233 -8.98 -9.33 -11.07
CA ILE A 233 -8.76 -7.88 -11.05
C ILE A 233 -10.10 -7.11 -11.18
N ASP A 234 -10.30 -6.12 -10.31
CA ASP A 234 -11.48 -5.24 -10.32
C ASP A 234 -11.26 -3.98 -11.18
N ILE A 235 -10.06 -3.40 -11.11
CA ILE A 235 -9.70 -2.14 -11.77
C ILE A 235 -8.30 -2.27 -12.37
N ASP A 236 -8.12 -1.85 -13.62
CA ASP A 236 -6.80 -1.76 -14.24
C ASP A 236 -6.20 -0.36 -14.13
N CYS A 237 -5.08 -0.25 -13.42
CA CYS A 237 -4.29 0.99 -13.32
C CYS A 237 -3.08 0.99 -14.27
N GLY A 238 -2.89 -0.06 -15.10
CA GLY A 238 -1.88 -0.10 -16.14
C GLY A 238 -1.85 1.08 -17.13
N PRO A 239 -2.99 1.70 -17.51
CA PRO A 239 -3.03 2.86 -18.40
C PRO A 239 -2.21 4.07 -17.93
N ILE A 240 -1.88 4.16 -16.64
CA ILE A 240 -0.99 5.19 -16.08
C ILE A 240 0.43 5.06 -16.65
N ILE A 241 0.88 3.83 -16.92
CA ILE A 241 2.26 3.53 -17.30
C ILE A 241 2.45 3.52 -18.82
N SER A 242 1.42 3.15 -19.58
CA SER A 242 1.41 3.36 -21.03
C SER A 242 1.24 4.84 -21.41
N GLY A 243 0.74 5.67 -20.49
CA GLY A 243 0.46 7.08 -20.71
C GLY A 243 -0.92 7.36 -21.34
N ASP A 244 -1.77 6.33 -21.45
CA ASP A 244 -3.13 6.45 -22.00
C ASP A 244 -4.10 7.17 -21.05
N LYS A 245 -3.81 7.18 -19.74
CA LYS A 245 -4.57 7.90 -18.70
C LYS A 245 -3.64 8.50 -17.66
N SER A 246 -4.04 9.62 -17.07
CA SER A 246 -3.41 10.23 -15.90
C SER A 246 -3.69 9.46 -14.59
N VAL A 247 -2.95 9.81 -13.54
CA VAL A 247 -3.20 9.31 -12.18
C VAL A 247 -4.54 9.82 -11.65
N GLU A 248 -4.90 11.04 -12.04
CA GLU A 248 -6.14 11.73 -11.69
C GLU A 248 -7.36 11.01 -12.30
N GLU A 249 -7.33 10.68 -13.59
CA GLU A 249 -8.41 9.95 -14.28
C GLU A 249 -8.65 8.55 -13.66
N ILE A 250 -7.57 7.79 -13.43
CA ILE A 250 -7.69 6.50 -12.72
C ILE A 250 -8.15 6.71 -11.26
N GLY A 251 -7.77 7.80 -10.61
CA GLY A 251 -8.25 8.18 -9.28
C GLY A 251 -9.77 8.40 -9.25
N GLU A 252 -10.32 9.07 -10.26
CA GLU A 252 -11.77 9.23 -10.43
C GLU A 252 -12.47 7.90 -10.72
N GLU A 253 -11.89 7.02 -11.55
CA GLU A 253 -12.43 5.68 -11.81
C GLU A 253 -12.47 4.82 -10.53
N VAL A 254 -11.40 4.84 -9.75
CA VAL A 254 -11.31 4.16 -8.43
C VAL A 254 -12.35 4.73 -7.46
N LEU A 255 -12.49 6.06 -7.36
CA LEU A 255 -13.49 6.68 -6.49
C LEU A 255 -14.92 6.29 -6.90
N ASN A 256 -15.23 6.33 -8.20
CA ASN A 256 -16.53 5.95 -8.73
C ASN A 256 -16.84 4.46 -8.50
N TYR A 257 -15.85 3.58 -8.61
CA TYR A 257 -15.99 2.16 -8.25
C TYR A 257 -16.30 2.01 -6.76
N ILE A 258 -15.54 2.67 -5.88
CA ILE A 258 -15.74 2.62 -4.42
C ILE A 258 -17.14 3.10 -4.03
N ILE A 259 -17.66 4.15 -4.66
CA ILE A 259 -19.01 4.67 -4.40
C ILE A 259 -20.07 3.61 -4.75
N LYS A 260 -19.95 2.94 -5.91
CA LYS A 260 -20.88 1.86 -6.33
C LYS A 260 -20.82 0.67 -5.39
N LEU A 261 -19.62 0.25 -5.00
CA LEU A 261 -19.40 -0.84 -4.03
C LEU A 261 -19.99 -0.50 -2.66
N ALA A 262 -19.71 0.69 -2.12
CA ALA A 262 -20.27 1.17 -0.86
C ALA A 262 -21.80 1.27 -0.88
N SER A 263 -22.38 1.54 -2.05
CA SER A 263 -23.83 1.61 -2.29
C SER A 263 -24.48 0.24 -2.49
N GLY A 264 -23.71 -0.85 -2.53
CA GLY A 264 -24.20 -2.21 -2.80
C GLY A 264 -24.69 -2.43 -4.24
N GLU A 265 -24.25 -1.60 -5.19
CA GLU A 265 -24.62 -1.72 -6.62
C GLU A 265 -23.76 -2.74 -7.36
N ILE A 266 -22.56 -3.03 -6.85
CA ILE A 266 -21.60 -4.00 -7.38
C ILE A 266 -20.94 -4.78 -6.23
N ASN A 267 -20.52 -6.01 -6.53
CA ASN A 267 -19.57 -6.78 -5.72
C ASN A 267 -18.15 -6.60 -6.29
N THR A 268 -17.13 -6.92 -5.48
CA THR A 268 -15.76 -7.12 -6.00
C THR A 268 -15.56 -8.57 -6.45
N LYS A 269 -14.58 -8.79 -7.33
CA LYS A 269 -14.18 -10.13 -7.77
C LYS A 269 -13.89 -11.08 -6.60
N ALA A 270 -13.29 -10.57 -5.52
CA ALA A 270 -13.01 -11.37 -4.33
C ALA A 270 -14.28 -11.89 -3.65
N MET A 271 -15.36 -11.10 -3.62
CA MET A 271 -16.65 -11.52 -3.07
C MET A 271 -17.32 -12.57 -3.96
N ASP A 272 -17.35 -12.35 -5.27
CA ASP A 272 -17.98 -13.28 -6.23
C ASP A 272 -17.26 -14.65 -6.28
N LEU A 273 -15.97 -14.68 -5.94
CA LEU A 273 -15.15 -15.89 -5.83
C LEU A 273 -15.14 -16.52 -4.43
N GLY A 274 -15.76 -15.91 -3.42
CA GLY A 274 -15.75 -16.41 -2.03
C GLY A 274 -14.36 -16.42 -1.37
N GLN A 275 -13.54 -15.39 -1.64
CA GLN A 275 -12.19 -15.28 -1.09
C GLN A 275 -12.23 -14.65 0.31
N ASP A 276 -12.37 -15.52 1.32
CA ASP A 276 -12.57 -15.16 2.72
C ASP A 276 -11.30 -15.30 3.58
N ASP A 277 -10.15 -14.80 3.10
CA ASP A 277 -8.88 -14.88 3.82
C ASP A 277 -8.89 -14.06 5.12
N PHE A 278 -8.50 -14.69 6.23
CA PHE A 278 -8.49 -14.06 7.54
C PHE A 278 -7.43 -14.66 8.47
N MET A 279 -6.57 -13.82 9.06
CA MET A 279 -5.49 -14.29 9.94
C MET A 279 -5.09 -13.25 10.99
N PHE A 280 -5.11 -13.66 12.27
CA PHE A 280 -4.65 -12.82 13.38
C PHE A 280 -3.12 -12.82 13.52
N TRP A 281 -2.54 -11.65 13.79
CA TRP A 281 -1.13 -11.53 14.14
C TRP A 281 -0.85 -12.17 15.51
N ARG A 282 -0.23 -13.35 15.49
CA ARG A 282 0.18 -14.08 16.71
C ARG A 282 1.37 -13.39 17.37
N ARG A 283 1.26 -13.12 18.68
CA ARG A 283 2.27 -12.40 19.48
C ARG A 283 3.25 -13.28 20.27
N GLY A 284 3.34 -14.58 19.98
CA GLY A 284 4.13 -15.49 20.81
C GLY A 284 4.67 -16.73 20.09
N VAL A 285 5.69 -17.32 20.71
CA VAL A 285 6.25 -18.63 20.38
C VAL A 285 5.29 -19.73 20.86
N LYS A 286 5.10 -20.79 20.07
CA LYS A 286 4.46 -22.02 20.55
C LYS A 286 5.52 -22.90 21.20
N LEU A 287 5.28 -23.32 22.44
CA LEU A 287 5.91 -24.50 23.04
C LEU A 287 5.30 -25.78 22.43
#